data_AF-A0A259KLU1-F1
#
_entry.id   AF-A0A259KLU1-F1
#
_cell.length_a   1.000
_cell.length_b   1.000
_cell.length_c   1.000
_cell.angle_alpha   90.00
_cell.angle_beta   90.00
_cell.angle_gamma   90.00
#
_symmetry.space_group_name_H-M   'P 1'
#
loop_
_entity.id
_entity.type
_entity.pdbx_description
1 polymer ?
#
loop_
_entity_poly.entity_id
_entity_poly.type
_entity_poly.pdbx_seq_one_letter_code
_entity_poly.pdbx_strand_id
1 'polypeptide(L)'
;MSTFDHANLMQGINECLTPFRKTQSEAMQGFGQLARASMAEGNISAKNKELIALAIGITQHCSGCIGFHVKALRKLGCTREELEEMLTICVYMGGGPALMYSAEALKAWDTLA
;
A
#
# COMPACT_ATOMS: atom_id res chain seq x y z
N MET A 1 4.27 4.36 -13.05
CA MET A 1 5.69 4.76 -13.18
C MET A 1 6.27 4.70 -11.79
N SER A 2 7.39 3.99 -11.63
CA SER A 2 8.07 3.76 -10.35
C SER A 2 8.55 5.06 -9.71
N THR A 3 8.56 5.15 -8.37
CA THR A 3 9.19 6.27 -7.65
C THR A 3 9.90 5.79 -6.38
N PHE A 4 10.94 6.51 -5.96
CA PHE A 4 11.57 6.31 -4.65
C PHE A 4 11.20 7.41 -3.64
N ASP A 5 10.43 8.41 -4.07
CA ASP A 5 9.92 9.51 -3.24
C ASP A 5 8.42 9.32 -2.96
N HIS A 6 8.13 8.38 -2.07
CA HIS A 6 6.76 8.00 -1.73
C HIS A 6 6.04 9.05 -0.89
N ALA A 7 6.78 9.85 -0.12
CA ALA A 7 6.20 10.90 0.71
C ALA A 7 5.55 11.98 -0.18
N ASN A 8 6.30 12.52 -1.16
CA ASN A 8 5.77 13.52 -2.08
C ASN A 8 4.71 12.93 -3.02
N LEU A 9 4.88 11.68 -3.47
CA LEU A 9 3.86 11.01 -4.29
C LEU A 9 2.52 10.90 -3.54
N MET A 10 2.53 10.41 -2.30
CA MET A 10 1.30 10.29 -1.49
C MET A 10 0.66 11.65 -1.22
N GLN A 11 1.47 12.69 -0.97
CA GLN A 11 0.97 14.05 -0.82
C GLN A 11 0.25 14.51 -2.08
N GLY A 12 0.90 14.42 -3.25
CA GLY A 12 0.31 14.82 -4.53
C GLY A 12 -0.96 14.04 -4.86
N ILE A 13 -0.99 12.72 -4.61
CA ILE A 13 -2.20 11.90 -4.76
C ILE A 13 -3.34 12.45 -3.89
N ASN A 14 -3.08 12.76 -2.62
CA ASN A 14 -4.11 13.29 -1.73
C ASN A 14 -4.58 14.67 -2.14
N GLU A 15 -3.69 15.54 -2.59
CA GLU A 15 -4.03 16.88 -3.11
C GLU A 15 -4.96 16.78 -4.31
N CYS A 16 -4.66 15.90 -5.29
CA CYS A 16 -5.51 15.67 -6.45
C CYS A 16 -6.85 15.02 -6.09
N LEU A 17 -6.85 14.04 -5.17
CA LEU A 17 -8.07 13.31 -4.82
C LEU A 17 -9.00 14.07 -3.87
N THR A 18 -8.50 15.07 -3.13
CA THR A 18 -9.33 15.85 -2.20
C THR A 18 -10.50 16.57 -2.88
N PRO A 19 -10.32 17.38 -3.94
CA PRO A 19 -11.45 17.98 -4.65
C PRO A 19 -12.34 16.93 -5.32
N PHE A 20 -11.76 15.88 -5.90
CA PHE A 20 -12.51 14.78 -6.52
C PHE A 20 -13.45 14.07 -5.53
N ARG A 21 -12.99 13.83 -4.29
CA ARG A 21 -13.82 13.28 -3.21
C ARG A 21 -14.98 14.17 -2.81
N LYS A 22 -14.87 15.49 -2.99
CA LYS A 22 -15.96 16.43 -2.72
C LYS A 22 -16.99 16.44 -3.85
N THR A 23 -16.55 16.38 -5.11
CA THR A 23 -17.45 16.43 -6.27
C THR A 23 -18.15 15.10 -6.55
N GLN A 24 -17.53 13.97 -6.20
CA GLN A 24 -18.08 12.62 -6.35
C GLN A 24 -18.31 11.95 -4.98
N SER A 25 -18.97 12.67 -4.07
CA SER A 25 -19.04 12.32 -2.64
C SER A 25 -19.71 10.99 -2.36
N GLU A 26 -20.86 10.68 -2.99
CA GLU A 26 -21.60 9.44 -2.78
C GLU A 26 -20.76 8.21 -3.16
N ALA A 27 -20.17 8.22 -4.36
CA ALA A 27 -19.30 7.14 -4.84
C ALA A 27 -18.08 6.95 -3.91
N MET A 28 -17.46 8.04 -3.47
CA MET A 28 -16.29 7.98 -2.59
C MET A 28 -16.64 7.55 -1.16
N GLN A 29 -17.84 7.85 -0.68
CA GLN A 29 -18.36 7.30 0.59
C GLN A 29 -18.54 5.78 0.49
N GLY A 30 -19.11 5.29 -0.61
CA GLY A 30 -19.25 3.86 -0.89
C GLY A 30 -17.90 3.14 -0.92
N PHE A 31 -16.93 3.68 -1.65
CA PHE A 31 -15.56 3.15 -1.67
C PHE A 31 -14.92 3.16 -0.27
N GLY A 32 -15.09 4.24 0.49
CA GLY A 32 -14.58 4.34 1.86
C GLY A 32 -15.21 3.33 2.82
N GLN A 33 -16.50 3.01 2.66
CA GLN A 33 -17.15 1.94 3.44
C GLN A 33 -16.57 0.57 3.10
N LEU A 34 -16.41 0.27 1.80
CA LEU A 34 -15.76 -0.98 1.36
C LEU A 34 -14.36 -1.12 1.96
N ALA A 35 -13.54 -0.07 1.86
CA ALA A 35 -12.18 -0.09 2.40
C ALA A 35 -12.17 -0.36 3.92
N ARG A 36 -13.03 0.33 4.70
CA ARG A 36 -13.12 0.12 6.15
C ARG A 36 -13.58 -1.30 6.50
N ALA A 37 -14.60 -1.81 5.83
CA ALA A 37 -15.13 -3.14 6.09
C ALA A 37 -14.10 -4.23 5.75
N SER A 38 -13.44 -4.11 4.60
CA SER A 38 -12.42 -5.07 4.16
C SER A 38 -11.21 -5.10 5.10
N MET A 39 -10.77 -3.94 5.59
CA MET A 39 -9.55 -3.80 6.42
C MET A 39 -9.79 -3.94 7.93
N ALA A 40 -11.04 -4.04 8.40
CA ALA A 40 -11.36 -4.24 9.80
C ALA A 40 -10.76 -5.54 10.36
N GLU A 41 -10.35 -5.55 11.63
CA GLU A 41 -9.86 -6.75 12.32
C GLU A 41 -10.91 -7.88 12.28
N GLY A 42 -10.47 -9.12 12.12
CA GLY A 42 -11.32 -10.30 12.12
C GLY A 42 -10.49 -11.58 12.14
N ASN A 43 -10.98 -12.65 11.52
CA ASN A 43 -10.23 -13.92 11.42
C ASN A 43 -8.87 -13.76 10.72
N ILE A 44 -8.77 -12.79 9.81
CA ILE A 44 -7.49 -12.31 9.27
C ILE A 44 -7.23 -10.97 9.95
N SER A 45 -6.10 -10.87 10.64
CA SER A 45 -5.73 -9.64 11.33
C SER A 45 -5.52 -8.48 10.36
N ALA A 46 -5.69 -7.24 10.84
CA ALA A 46 -5.48 -6.04 10.07
C ALA A 46 -4.06 -5.97 9.48
N LYS A 47 -3.05 -6.42 10.24
CA LYS A 47 -1.66 -6.52 9.76
C LYS A 47 -1.55 -7.47 8.56
N ASN A 48 -2.13 -8.66 8.67
CA ASN A 48 -2.10 -9.63 7.57
C ASN A 48 -2.88 -9.15 6.35
N LYS A 49 -4.01 -8.44 6.56
CA LYS A 49 -4.75 -7.80 5.47
C LYS A 49 -3.94 -6.70 4.77
N GLU A 50 -3.19 -5.90 5.52
CA GLU A 50 -2.30 -4.88 4.94
C GLU A 50 -1.10 -5.51 4.19
N LEU A 51 -0.56 -6.63 4.67
CA LEU A 51 0.48 -7.37 3.94
C LEU A 51 -0.06 -7.88 2.59
N ILE A 52 -1.28 -8.42 2.59
CA ILE A 52 -1.98 -8.82 1.36
C ILE A 52 -2.22 -7.61 0.44
N ALA A 53 -2.67 -6.48 0.98
CA ALA A 53 -2.93 -5.27 0.20
C ALA A 53 -1.65 -4.71 -0.44
N LEU A 54 -0.52 -4.69 0.29
CA LEU A 54 0.78 -4.32 -0.25
C LEU A 54 1.24 -5.29 -1.35
N ALA A 55 1.10 -6.60 -1.14
CA ALA A 55 1.43 -7.60 -2.16
C ALA A 55 0.66 -7.36 -3.46
N ILE A 56 -0.65 -7.10 -3.37
CA ILE A 56 -1.49 -6.74 -4.51
C ILE A 56 -0.97 -5.46 -5.17
N GLY A 57 -0.68 -4.42 -4.37
CA GLY A 57 -0.12 -3.15 -4.88
C GLY A 57 1.18 -3.32 -5.66
N ILE A 58 2.07 -4.21 -5.22
CA ILE A 58 3.31 -4.57 -5.90
C ILE A 58 3.01 -5.29 -7.22
N THR A 59 2.15 -6.30 -7.22
CA THR A 59 1.78 -7.03 -8.46
C THR A 59 1.03 -6.17 -9.47
N GLN A 60 0.36 -5.11 -9.02
CA GLN A 60 -0.30 -4.12 -9.87
C GLN A 60 0.62 -2.95 -10.26
N HIS A 61 1.91 -2.99 -9.89
CA HIS A 61 2.89 -1.98 -10.25
C HIS A 61 2.48 -0.56 -9.80
N CYS A 62 1.88 -0.46 -8.61
CA CYS A 62 1.25 0.76 -8.10
C CYS A 62 2.09 1.41 -6.98
N SER A 63 2.98 2.35 -7.33
CA SER A 63 3.82 3.07 -6.35
C SER A 63 3.01 3.84 -5.30
N GLY A 64 1.85 4.38 -5.68
CA GLY A 64 0.95 5.04 -4.71
C GLY A 64 0.44 4.05 -3.66
N CYS A 65 0.03 2.86 -4.10
CA CYS A 65 -0.42 1.79 -3.22
C CYS A 65 0.70 1.34 -2.29
N ILE A 66 1.92 1.17 -2.80
CA ILE A 66 3.10 0.84 -2.01
C ILE A 66 3.30 1.85 -0.87
N GLY A 67 3.30 3.15 -1.19
CA GLY A 67 3.47 4.19 -0.17
C GLY A 67 2.41 4.14 0.93
N PHE A 68 1.13 4.04 0.56
CA PHE A 68 0.02 4.02 1.53
C PHE A 68 0.04 2.76 2.41
N HIS A 69 0.22 1.58 1.83
CA HIS A 69 0.17 0.32 2.56
C HIS A 69 1.44 0.08 3.40
N VAL A 70 2.62 0.50 2.95
CA VAL A 70 3.82 0.50 3.79
C VAL A 70 3.62 1.39 5.02
N LYS A 71 3.09 2.60 4.85
CA LYS A 71 2.78 3.50 5.99
C LYS A 71 1.77 2.89 6.95
N ALA A 72 0.77 2.16 6.46
CA ALA A 72 -0.20 1.47 7.29
C ALA A 72 0.44 0.30 8.07
N LEU A 73 1.28 -0.51 7.41
CA LEU A 73 1.98 -1.63 8.04
C LEU A 73 2.88 -1.18 9.20
N ARG A 74 3.62 -0.07 9.06
CA ARG A 74 4.43 0.47 10.15
C ARG A 74 3.58 0.84 11.36
N LYS A 75 2.39 1.44 11.15
CA LYS A 75 1.45 1.78 12.23
C LYS A 75 0.86 0.56 12.91
N LEU A 76 0.72 -0.55 12.19
CA LEU A 76 0.20 -1.83 12.71
C LEU A 76 1.29 -2.67 13.40
N GLY A 77 2.51 -2.15 13.57
CA GLY A 77 3.59 -2.88 14.21
C GLY A 77 4.10 -4.06 13.39
N CYS A 78 3.96 -4.01 12.07
CA CYS A 78 4.65 -4.94 11.18
C CYS A 78 6.17 -4.80 11.37
N THR A 79 6.88 -5.92 11.35
CA THR A 79 8.34 -5.95 11.41
C THR A 79 8.94 -5.86 10.00
N ARG A 80 10.24 -5.53 9.92
CA ARG A 80 10.92 -5.52 8.62
C ARG A 80 11.03 -6.93 8.05
N GLU A 81 11.24 -7.90 8.92
CA GLU A 81 11.35 -9.32 8.60
C GLU A 81 10.03 -9.85 7.99
N GLU A 82 8.89 -9.50 8.58
CA GLU A 82 7.56 -9.84 8.01
C GLU A 82 7.33 -9.21 6.64
N LEU A 83 7.75 -7.96 6.44
CA LEU A 83 7.69 -7.31 5.14
C LEU A 83 8.55 -8.06 4.11
N GLU A 84 9.82 -8.31 4.42
CA GLU A 84 10.77 -8.95 3.50
C GLU A 84 10.33 -10.37 3.14
N GLU A 85 9.80 -11.14 4.10
CA GLU A 85 9.23 -12.47 3.84
C GLU A 85 8.09 -12.39 2.82
N MET A 86 7.16 -11.45 2.98
CA MET A 86 6.08 -11.23 2.01
C MET A 86 6.61 -10.78 0.63
N LEU A 87 7.66 -9.96 0.59
CA LEU A 87 8.29 -9.54 -0.68
C LEU A 87 8.86 -10.74 -1.45
N THR A 88 9.39 -11.76 -0.77
CA THR A 88 9.83 -12.99 -1.46
C THR A 88 8.68 -13.67 -2.23
N ILE A 89 7.47 -13.65 -1.67
CA ILE A 89 6.26 -14.18 -2.33
C ILE A 89 5.93 -13.33 -3.56
N CYS A 90 6.02 -12.01 -3.46
CA CYS A 90 5.80 -11.11 -4.60
C CYS A 90 6.77 -11.39 -5.74
N VAL A 91 8.06 -11.58 -5.42
CA VAL A 91 9.10 -11.90 -6.42
C VAL A 91 8.87 -13.28 -7.04
N TYR A 92 8.51 -14.28 -6.24
CA TYR A 92 8.20 -15.62 -6.74
C TYR A 92 7.02 -15.58 -7.74
N MET A 93 5.95 -14.86 -7.43
CA MET A 93 4.74 -14.82 -8.24
C MET A 93 4.79 -13.81 -9.41
N GLY A 94 5.58 -12.74 -9.27
CA GLY A 94 5.63 -11.63 -10.22
C GLY A 94 6.95 -11.45 -10.96
N GLY A 95 7.97 -12.27 -10.66
CA GLY A 95 9.26 -12.27 -11.34
C GLY A 95 10.02 -10.94 -11.25
N GLY A 96 10.74 -10.61 -12.33
CA GLY A 96 11.56 -9.40 -12.45
C GLY A 96 10.82 -8.09 -12.15
N PRO A 97 9.62 -7.83 -12.71
CA PRO A 97 8.86 -6.62 -12.41
C PRO A 97 8.53 -6.46 -10.91
N ALA A 98 8.06 -7.53 -10.26
CA ALA A 98 7.78 -7.47 -8.82
C ALA A 98 9.05 -7.26 -7.98
N LEU A 99 10.20 -7.76 -8.42
CA LEU A 99 11.49 -7.45 -7.79
C LEU A 99 11.82 -5.95 -7.85
N MET A 100 11.54 -5.27 -8.97
CA MET A 100 11.77 -3.83 -9.10
C MET A 100 10.86 -3.03 -8.16
N TYR A 101 9.57 -3.38 -8.08
CA TYR A 101 8.64 -2.73 -7.14
C TYR A 101 8.89 -3.12 -5.67
N SER A 102 9.52 -4.27 -5.41
CA SER A 102 10.01 -4.61 -4.07
C SER A 102 11.07 -3.62 -3.60
N ALA A 103 11.95 -3.15 -4.48
CA ALA A 103 12.92 -2.10 -4.14
C ALA A 103 12.23 -0.78 -3.71
N GLU A 104 11.10 -0.44 -4.34
CA GLU A 104 10.27 0.70 -3.91
C GLU A 104 9.68 0.49 -2.52
N ALA A 105 9.15 -0.71 -2.24
CA ALA A 105 8.59 -1.04 -0.93
C ALA A 105 9.65 -0.97 0.19
N LEU A 106 10.86 -1.48 -0.06
CA LEU A 106 11.99 -1.39 0.88
C LEU A 106 12.36 0.08 1.13
N LYS A 107 12.45 0.90 0.07
CA LYS A 107 12.75 2.34 0.21
C LYS A 107 11.64 3.09 0.96
N ALA A 108 10.38 2.81 0.65
CA ALA A 108 9.24 3.39 1.34
C ALA A 108 9.27 3.05 2.84
N TRP A 109 9.62 1.81 3.19
CA TRP A 109 9.74 1.37 4.57
C TRP A 109 10.77 2.16 5.36
N ASP A 110 11.94 2.39 4.75
CA ASP A 110 13.07 3.07 5.40
C ASP A 110 12.85 4.58 5.57
N THR A 111 11.98 5.17 4.74
CA THR A 111 11.81 6.63 4.66
C THR A 111 10.51 7.17 5.25
N LEU A 112 9.45 6.37 5.24
CA LEU A 112 8.14 6.79 5.75
C LEU A 112 8.09 6.51 7.25
N ALA A 113 8.00 7.55 8.07
CA ALA A 113 7.86 7.48 9.54
C ALA A 113 6.61 6.71 9.98
#